data_AF-A0A6P8PNR3-F1
#
_entry.id   AF-A0A6P8PNR3-F1
#
_cell.length_a   1.000
_cell.length_b   1.000
_cell.length_c   1.000
_cell.angle_alpha   90.00
_cell.angle_beta   90.00
_cell.angle_gamma   90.00
#
_symmetry.space_group_name_H-M   'P 1'
#
loop_
_entity.id
_entity.type
_entity.pdbx_description
1 polymer ?
#
loop_
_entity_poly.entity_id
_entity_poly.type
_entity_poly.pdbx_seq_one_letter_code
_entity_poly.pdbx_strand_id
1 'polypeptide(L)' 'MTEMLKVFVQEAAARAARQAQSEDVPTVDLEHLEKVLPQLLLDF' A
#
# COMPACT_ATOMS: atom_id res chain seq x y z
N MET A 1 -4.69 8.30 -18.20
CA MET A 1 -5.19 7.69 -16.94
C MET A 1 -4.57 6.33 -16.64
N THR A 2 -4.32 5.46 -17.65
CA THR A 2 -3.75 4.11 -17.45
C THR A 2 -2.47 4.08 -16.62
N GLU A 3 -1.51 4.96 -16.90
CA GLU A 3 -0.25 5.02 -16.16
C GLU A 3 -0.43 5.51 -14.71
N MET A 4 -1.31 6.49 -14.48
CA MET A 4 -1.62 6.96 -13.12
C MET A 4 -2.26 5.85 -12.28
N LEU A 5 -3.19 5.09 -12.88
CA LEU A 5 -3.84 3.96 -12.22
C LEU A 5 -2.83 2.85 -11.88
N LYS A 6 -1.89 2.58 -12.78
CA LYS A 6 -0.81 1.62 -12.57
C LYS A 6 0.10 2.04 -11.41
N VAL A 7 0.51 3.31 -11.38
CA VAL A 7 1.35 3.86 -10.30
C VAL A 7 0.61 3.80 -8.96
N PHE A 8 -0.68 4.16 -8.92
CA PHE A 8 -1.50 4.07 -7.72
C PHE A 8 -1.53 2.64 -7.14
N VAL A 9 -1.77 1.62 -7.97
CA VAL A 9 -1.78 0.21 -7.52
C VAL A 9 -0.40 -0.26 -7.07
N GLN A 10 0.67 0.15 -7.76
CA GLN A 10 2.04 -0.19 -7.36
C GLN A 10 2.42 0.44 -6.01
N GLU A 11 2.04 1.69 -5.78
CA GLU A 11 2.25 2.38 -4.51
C GLU A 11 1.48 1.74 -3.36
N ALA A 12 0.21 1.39 -3.58
CA ALA A 12 -0.60 0.66 -2.61
C ALA A 12 0.07 -0.65 -2.18
N ALA A 13 0.49 -1.47 -3.15
CA ALA A 13 1.15 -2.75 -2.88
C ALA A 13 2.49 -2.58 -2.16
N ALA A 14 3.34 -1.63 -2.60
CA ALA A 14 4.65 -1.39 -2.01
C ALA A 14 4.55 -0.85 -0.57
N ARG A 15 3.55 -0.01 -0.27
CA ARG A 15 3.32 0.51 1.08
C ARG A 15 2.77 -0.56 2.01
N ALA A 16 1.80 -1.35 1.56
CA ALA A 16 1.25 -2.46 2.36
C ALA A 16 2.32 -3.53 2.65
N ALA A 17 3.21 -3.82 1.68
CA ALA A 17 4.35 -4.72 1.89
C ALA A 17 5.34 -4.20 2.93
N ARG A 18 5.68 -2.89 2.89
CA ARG A 18 6.51 -2.25 3.91
C ARG A 18 5.86 -2.28 5.29
N GLN A 19 4.54 -2.11 5.35
CA GLN A 19 3.79 -2.20 6.61
C GLN A 19 3.85 -3.62 7.20
N ALA A 20 3.60 -4.67 6.40
CA ALA A 20 3.75 -6.07 6.84
C ALA A 20 5.19 -6.38 7.30
N GLN A 21 6.20 -5.90 6.55
CA GLN A 21 7.60 -6.04 6.94
C GLN A 21 7.91 -5.35 8.28
N SER A 22 7.33 -4.19 8.53
CA SER A 22 7.52 -3.46 9.80
C SER A 22 6.89 -4.16 11.00
N GLU A 23 5.92 -5.06 10.75
CA GLU A 23 5.23 -5.86 11.76
C GLU A 23 5.79 -7.29 11.86
N ASP A 24 6.88 -7.60 11.15
CA ASP A 24 7.49 -8.94 11.05
C ASP A 24 6.50 -10.03 10.56
N VAL A 25 5.53 -9.61 9.74
CA VAL A 25 4.54 -10.49 9.11
C VAL A 25 5.00 -10.84 7.68
N PRO A 26 5.11 -12.13 7.32
CA PRO A 26 5.65 -12.53 6.01
C PRO A 26 4.68 -12.32 4.85
N THR A 27 3.39 -12.06 5.14
CA THR A 27 2.32 -11.91 4.16
C THR A 27 1.58 -10.60 4.35
N VAL A 28 1.19 -9.97 3.24
CA VAL A 28 0.36 -8.77 3.28
C VAL A 28 -1.10 -9.16 3.41
N ASP A 29 -1.67 -8.91 4.58
CA ASP A 29 -3.11 -8.95 4.84
C ASP A 29 -3.78 -7.58 4.71
N LEU A 30 -5.13 -7.57 4.70
CA LEU A 30 -5.97 -6.37 4.53
C LEU A 30 -5.62 -5.24 5.52
N GLU A 31 -5.35 -5.57 6.77
CA GLU A 31 -5.04 -4.60 7.83
C GLU A 31 -3.81 -3.74 7.49
N HIS A 32 -2.81 -4.30 6.80
CA HIS A 32 -1.62 -3.55 6.39
C HIS A 32 -1.96 -2.50 5.32
N LEU A 33 -2.88 -2.82 4.41
CA LEU A 33 -3.37 -1.87 3.42
C LEU A 33 -4.19 -0.77 4.09
N GLU A 34 -5.10 -1.13 5.00
CA GLU A 34 -5.92 -0.16 5.74
C GLU A 34 -5.07 0.85 6.53
N LYS A 35 -3.95 0.41 7.12
CA LYS A 35 -3.00 1.28 7.82
C LYS A 35 -2.34 2.32 6.91
N VAL A 36 -2.03 1.97 5.67
CA VAL A 36 -1.36 2.88 4.71
C VAL A 36 -2.33 3.67 3.83
N LEU A 37 -3.60 3.26 3.78
CA LEU A 37 -4.62 3.81 2.89
C LEU A 37 -4.86 5.33 3.10
N PRO A 38 -4.93 5.88 4.33
CA PRO A 38 -5.18 7.30 4.50
C PRO A 38 -4.11 8.17 3.83
N GLN A 39 -2.83 7.84 4.00
CA GLN A 39 -1.75 8.60 3.37
C GLN A 39 -1.68 8.38 1.86
N LEU A 40 -1.94 7.15 1.40
CA LEU A 40 -2.01 6.85 -0.04
C LEU A 40 -3.08 7.72 -0.73
N LEU A 41 -4.24 7.91 -0.12
CA LEU A 41 -5.31 8.74 -0.67
C LEU A 41 -5.03 10.25 -0.59
N LEU A 42 -4.13 10.70 0.29
CA LEU A 42 -3.72 12.11 0.37
C LEU A 42 -2.63 12.46 -0.66
N ASP A 43 -1.84 11.46 -1.07
CA ASP A 43 -0.74 11.64 -2.02
C ASP A 43 -1.20 11.69 -3.49
N PHE A 44 -2.47 11.36 -3.77
CA PHE A 44 -3.07 11.27 -5.11
C PHE A 44 -4.35 12.11 -5.20
#